data_AF-A0A8J2T8K8-F1
#
_entry.id   AF-A0A8J2T8K8-F1
#
_cell.length_a   1.000
_cell.length_b   1.000
_cell.length_c   1.000
_cell.angle_alpha   90.00
_cell.angle_beta   90.00
_cell.angle_gamma   90.00
#
_symmetry.space_group_name_H-M   'P 1'
#
loop_
_entity.id
_entity.type
_entity.pdbx_description
1 polymer ?
#
loop_
_entity_poly.entity_id
_entity_poly.type
_entity_poly.pdbx_seq_one_letter_code
_entity_poly.pdbx_strand_id
1 'polypeptide(L)'
;MKSTWFPKFVLAVLVVAFTVQAHDGMNMDDTEGLTRPDIKHAGSKTFHWLCTILFLLIMPSLVASLTFAGKIYSALVFQIVCGIYALLEAAVLRFPDGDGVENRTSRGTAWFLALFMWITIFFGGLASGTSVLVKNKKLQAFVSRTGETKLAYVHRALSFLLVLVGWVKVCLAPVAMFGFCRGKYTGQCLAHGIMGSSFILYGFIYTMVLVVPWIRNARTSYTQDYIDSWIMCIWGIVNTFTEHRWGREGWNMGDYQHTAMGILWWCGGLVGIFLSRGGRRTFVPSLMIVFTGWAMSEHTQKLIISTKVHYLFGLVLMCGGALRIVEIAFLLRDKRTLEKIQSFQYLPPFCLVCSGVLFMSANAEQLDLVLRLGADHSSYSLVIISGAFLVYLWILLCLEGYLHLAQMNQNGLFFQYSNVNDQNLETDFELDETTAVTPRNSGITDDLELQ
;
A
#
# COMPACT_ATOMS: atom_id res chain seq x y z
N MET A 1 27.77 18.53 -18.57
CA MET A 1 27.12 19.78 -18.11
C MET A 1 26.35 19.50 -16.83
N LYS A 2 26.84 19.99 -15.68
CA LYS A 2 26.20 19.83 -14.36
C LYS A 2 24.90 20.66 -14.35
N SER A 3 23.75 20.02 -14.17
CA SER A 3 22.44 20.67 -14.18
C SER A 3 22.27 21.54 -12.93
N THR A 4 22.55 22.83 -13.05
CA THR A 4 22.34 23.86 -12.01
C THR A 4 20.88 24.30 -11.87
N TRP A 5 19.97 23.71 -12.65
CA TRP A 5 18.55 24.07 -12.70
C TRP A 5 17.65 23.23 -11.78
N PHE A 6 18.03 21.97 -11.53
CA PHE A 6 17.30 21.08 -10.63
C PHE A 6 17.13 21.65 -9.20
N PRO A 7 18.18 22.20 -8.54
CA PRO A 7 18.00 22.78 -7.22
C PRO A 7 17.12 24.05 -7.23
N LYS A 8 17.11 24.82 -8.32
CA LYS A 8 16.30 26.05 -8.42
C LYS A 8 14.81 25.78 -8.63
N PHE A 9 14.47 24.71 -9.35
CA PHE A 9 13.07 24.29 -9.54
C PHE A 9 12.52 23.56 -8.31
N VAL A 10 13.33 22.72 -7.65
CA VAL A 10 12.96 22.11 -6.36
C VAL A 10 12.76 23.19 -5.29
N LEU A 11 13.61 24.23 -5.27
CA LEU A 11 13.42 25.39 -4.40
C LEU A 11 12.12 26.14 -4.74
N ALA A 12 11.75 26.27 -6.01
CA ALA A 12 10.48 26.90 -6.40
C ALA A 12 9.24 26.06 -6.00
N VAL A 13 9.30 24.73 -6.12
CA VAL A 13 8.23 23.83 -5.65
C VAL A 13 8.13 23.83 -4.12
N LEU A 14 9.27 23.86 -3.41
CA LEU A 14 9.31 24.03 -1.96
C LEU A 14 8.76 25.39 -1.55
N VAL A 15 9.09 26.47 -2.26
CA VAL A 15 8.54 27.81 -2.00
C VAL A 15 7.04 27.84 -2.26
N VAL A 16 6.51 27.15 -3.28
CA VAL A 16 5.06 27.02 -3.49
C VAL A 16 4.40 26.22 -2.35
N ALA A 17 5.05 25.17 -1.85
CA ALA A 17 4.60 24.42 -0.68
C ALA A 17 4.66 25.24 0.62
N PHE A 18 5.58 26.20 0.73
CA PHE A 18 5.66 27.16 1.85
C PHE A 18 4.71 28.37 1.70
N THR A 19 4.27 28.70 0.47
CA THR A 19 3.24 29.73 0.23
C THR A 19 1.81 29.21 0.36
N VAL A 20 1.64 27.94 0.72
CA VAL A 20 0.38 27.44 1.27
C VAL A 20 0.12 28.27 2.51
N GLN A 21 -0.76 29.27 2.34
CA GLN A 21 -1.10 30.27 3.32
C GLN A 21 -1.25 29.61 4.69
N ALA A 22 -0.56 30.18 5.68
CA ALA A 22 -0.88 29.96 7.08
C ALA A 22 -2.38 30.20 7.22
N HIS A 23 -3.16 29.13 7.22
CA HIS A 23 -4.61 29.21 7.20
C HIS A 23 -5.05 29.88 8.50
N ASP A 24 -5.96 30.83 8.36
CA ASP A 24 -6.63 31.57 9.42
C ASP A 24 -6.93 30.69 10.65
N GLY A 25 -6.42 31.14 11.80
CA GLY A 25 -6.83 30.69 13.13
C GLY A 25 -6.27 29.35 13.60
N MET A 26 -5.55 29.39 14.72
CA MET A 26 -5.39 28.26 15.66
C MET A 26 -6.74 27.85 16.31
N ASN A 27 -7.88 28.17 15.68
CA ASN A 27 -9.21 27.84 16.15
C ASN A 27 -9.36 26.31 16.17
N MET A 28 -9.89 25.81 17.27
CA MET A 28 -10.25 24.41 17.45
C MET A 28 -11.73 24.36 17.79
N ASP A 29 -12.32 23.17 17.66
CA ASP A 29 -13.68 22.93 18.11
C ASP A 29 -13.84 23.31 19.59
N ASP A 30 -15.01 23.84 19.93
CA ASP A 30 -15.36 24.06 21.33
C ASP A 30 -15.44 22.70 22.04
N THR A 31 -14.69 22.59 23.15
CA THR A 31 -14.63 21.36 23.95
C THR A 31 -15.36 21.51 25.28
N GLU A 32 -15.98 22.68 25.54
CA GLU A 32 -16.81 22.88 26.72
C GLU A 32 -17.98 21.89 26.72
N GLY A 33 -18.05 21.05 27.77
CA GLY A 33 -19.07 20.01 27.91
C GLY A 33 -18.68 18.63 27.35
N LEU A 34 -17.54 18.50 26.66
CA LEU A 34 -17.01 17.19 26.29
C LEU A 34 -16.40 16.49 27.51
N THR A 35 -16.97 15.35 27.89
CA THR A 35 -16.45 14.53 28.99
C THR A 35 -15.47 13.48 28.47
N ARG A 36 -14.45 13.16 29.27
CA ARG A 36 -13.53 12.07 28.94
C ARG A 36 -14.30 10.75 28.70
N PRO A 37 -13.89 9.95 27.70
CA PRO A 37 -14.53 8.68 27.41
C PRO A 37 -14.31 7.67 28.54
N ASP A 38 -15.38 6.98 28.93
CA ASP A 38 -15.30 5.80 29.79
C ASP A 38 -14.89 4.58 28.95
N ILE A 39 -13.58 4.30 28.93
CA ILE A 39 -13.01 3.18 28.17
C ILE A 39 -12.99 1.92 29.05
N LYS A 40 -14.02 1.10 28.93
CA LYS A 40 -14.12 -0.19 29.62
C LYS A 40 -13.18 -1.23 29.01
N HIS A 41 -12.42 -1.94 29.85
CA HIS A 41 -11.56 -3.06 29.46
C HIS A 41 -10.52 -2.74 28.37
N ALA A 42 -9.89 -1.56 28.44
CA ALA A 42 -8.93 -1.09 27.44
C ALA A 42 -7.82 -2.14 27.13
N GLY A 43 -7.17 -2.69 28.16
CA GLY A 43 -6.06 -3.63 27.98
C GLY A 43 -6.43 -4.90 27.22
N SER A 44 -7.52 -5.57 27.60
CA SER A 44 -7.95 -6.81 26.92
C SER A 44 -8.47 -6.54 25.52
N LYS A 45 -9.18 -5.42 25.32
CA LYS A 45 -9.67 -4.99 23.99
C LYS A 45 -8.51 -4.67 23.04
N THR A 46 -7.50 -3.94 23.52
CA THR A 46 -6.28 -3.65 22.73
C THR A 46 -5.50 -4.94 22.43
N PHE A 47 -5.31 -5.83 23.40
CA PHE A 47 -4.64 -7.11 23.17
C PHE A 47 -5.37 -7.94 22.12
N HIS A 48 -6.70 -8.05 22.21
CA HIS A 48 -7.50 -8.75 21.23
C HIS A 48 -7.38 -8.12 19.82
N TRP A 49 -7.40 -6.80 19.71
CA TRP A 49 -7.21 -6.12 18.44
C TRP A 49 -5.81 -6.36 17.84
N LEU A 50 -4.75 -6.37 18.66
CA LEU A 50 -3.39 -6.71 18.23
C LEU A 50 -3.30 -8.17 17.73
N CYS A 51 -3.97 -9.11 18.41
CA CYS A 51 -4.10 -10.49 17.92
C CYS A 51 -4.83 -10.55 16.57
N THR A 52 -5.90 -9.76 16.39
CA THR A 52 -6.61 -9.65 15.11
C THR A 52 -5.71 -9.09 14.01
N ILE A 53 -4.89 -8.06 14.29
CA ILE A 53 -3.87 -7.58 13.34
C ILE A 53 -2.89 -8.71 12.99
N LEU A 54 -2.36 -9.40 13.99
CA LEU A 54 -1.36 -10.44 13.79
C LEU A 54 -1.89 -11.61 12.95
N PHE A 55 -3.03 -12.19 13.33
CA PHE A 55 -3.53 -13.44 12.75
C PHE A 55 -4.44 -13.24 11.56
N LEU A 56 -5.07 -12.07 11.39
CA LEU A 56 -6.01 -11.81 10.30
C LEU A 56 -5.47 -10.84 9.25
N LEU A 57 -4.34 -10.18 9.47
CA LEU A 57 -3.70 -9.32 8.47
C LEU A 57 -2.22 -9.68 8.24
N ILE A 58 -1.38 -9.55 9.26
CA ILE A 58 0.08 -9.72 9.15
C ILE A 58 0.44 -11.15 8.71
N MET A 59 -0.02 -12.18 9.42
CA MET A 59 0.27 -13.57 9.07
C MET A 59 -0.35 -13.97 7.71
N PRO A 60 -1.61 -13.60 7.38
CA PRO A 60 -2.14 -13.79 6.03
C PRO A 60 -1.34 -13.09 4.91
N SER A 61 -0.79 -11.89 5.15
CA SER A 61 0.09 -11.23 4.17
C SER A 61 1.38 -12.02 3.92
N LEU A 62 2.01 -12.54 4.97
CA LEU A 62 3.20 -13.40 4.85
C LEU A 62 2.88 -14.72 4.12
N VAL A 63 1.73 -15.30 4.44
CA VAL A 63 1.19 -16.47 3.73
C VAL A 63 1.00 -16.16 2.25
N ALA A 64 0.43 -15.00 1.89
CA ALA A 64 0.31 -14.61 0.50
C ALA A 64 1.68 -14.63 -0.18
N SER A 65 2.70 -13.98 0.40
CA SER A 65 4.08 -14.01 -0.13
C SER A 65 4.62 -15.44 -0.31
N LEU A 66 4.39 -16.35 0.66
CA LEU A 66 4.77 -17.76 0.55
C LEU A 66 4.05 -18.48 -0.60
N THR A 67 2.74 -18.27 -0.77
CA THR A 67 1.96 -18.91 -1.86
C THR A 67 2.39 -18.42 -3.24
N PHE A 68 2.69 -17.12 -3.39
CA PHE A 68 3.23 -16.56 -4.63
C PHE A 68 4.64 -17.08 -4.93
N ALA A 69 5.46 -17.31 -3.89
CA ALA A 69 6.77 -17.94 -4.02
C ALA A 69 6.72 -19.47 -4.23
N GLY A 70 5.53 -20.09 -4.23
CA GLY A 70 5.35 -21.53 -4.44
C GLY A 70 5.62 -22.41 -3.21
N LYS A 71 5.78 -21.82 -2.02
CA LYS A 71 6.00 -22.55 -0.75
C LYS A 71 4.65 -22.96 -0.11
N ILE A 72 3.89 -23.79 -0.82
CA ILE A 72 2.49 -24.13 -0.47
C ILE A 72 2.38 -24.82 0.91
N TYR A 73 3.30 -25.74 1.24
CA TYR A 73 3.28 -26.46 2.52
C TYR A 73 3.45 -25.51 3.72
N SER A 74 4.44 -24.62 3.69
CA SER A 74 4.65 -23.62 4.73
C SER A 74 3.45 -22.66 4.83
N ALA A 75 2.91 -22.25 3.69
CA ALA A 75 1.71 -21.40 3.65
C ALA A 75 0.52 -22.06 4.34
N LEU A 76 0.25 -23.35 4.08
CA LEU A 76 -0.85 -24.08 4.68
C LEU A 76 -0.76 -24.19 6.20
N VAL A 77 0.44 -24.44 6.75
CA VAL A 77 0.64 -24.51 8.20
C VAL A 77 0.21 -23.21 8.88
N PHE A 78 0.68 -22.07 8.37
CA PHE A 78 0.29 -20.76 8.89
C PHE A 78 -1.18 -20.44 8.63
N GLN A 79 -1.74 -20.81 7.46
CA GLN A 79 -3.17 -20.62 7.18
C GLN A 79 -4.07 -21.37 8.15
N ILE A 80 -3.69 -22.58 8.58
CA ILE A 80 -4.44 -23.34 9.58
C ILE A 80 -4.46 -22.59 10.92
N VAL A 81 -3.33 -22.02 11.35
CA VAL A 81 -3.26 -21.19 12.56
C VAL A 81 -4.18 -19.97 12.44
N CYS A 82 -4.14 -19.25 11.31
CA CYS A 82 -5.05 -18.14 11.04
C CYS A 82 -6.52 -18.58 11.01
N GLY A 83 -6.83 -19.76 10.44
CA GLY A 83 -8.17 -20.33 10.35
C GLY A 83 -8.76 -20.70 11.70
N ILE A 84 -7.94 -21.22 12.62
CA ILE A 84 -8.35 -21.46 14.01
C ILE A 84 -8.67 -20.12 14.68
N TYR A 85 -7.79 -19.12 14.58
CA TYR A 85 -8.04 -17.80 15.16
C TYR A 85 -9.31 -17.14 14.57
N ALA A 86 -9.51 -17.21 13.25
CA ALA A 86 -10.69 -16.64 12.59
C ALA A 86 -12.00 -17.26 13.10
N LEU A 87 -12.02 -18.58 13.37
CA LEU A 87 -13.17 -19.24 14.00
C LEU A 87 -13.37 -18.80 15.45
N LEU A 88 -12.29 -18.70 16.23
CA LEU A 88 -12.35 -18.23 17.61
C LEU A 88 -12.87 -16.80 17.69
N GLU A 89 -12.42 -15.91 16.81
CA GLU A 89 -12.93 -14.54 16.70
C GLU A 89 -14.42 -14.51 16.33
N ALA A 90 -14.81 -15.24 15.29
CA ALA A 90 -16.20 -15.27 14.84
C ALA A 90 -17.15 -15.82 15.91
N ALA A 91 -16.74 -16.86 16.64
CA ALA A 91 -17.58 -17.54 17.62
C ALA A 91 -17.57 -16.87 19.00
N VAL A 92 -16.37 -16.55 19.52
CA VAL A 92 -16.14 -16.23 20.94
C VAL A 92 -15.52 -14.85 21.15
N LEU A 93 -14.44 -14.51 20.45
CA LEU A 93 -13.69 -13.27 20.68
C LEU A 93 -14.34 -12.12 19.88
N ARG A 94 -15.38 -11.54 20.47
CA ARG A 94 -16.18 -10.45 19.86
C ARG A 94 -15.57 -9.07 20.12
N PHE A 95 -16.02 -8.07 19.37
CA PHE A 95 -15.72 -6.65 19.59
C PHE A 95 -16.95 -5.87 20.05
N PRO A 96 -17.49 -6.13 21.26
CA PRO A 96 -18.60 -5.34 21.79
C PRO A 96 -18.15 -3.93 22.15
N ASP A 97 -19.02 -2.95 21.88
CA ASP A 97 -18.86 -1.57 22.32
C ASP A 97 -19.03 -1.39 23.84
N GLY A 98 -19.16 -0.15 24.31
CA GLY A 98 -19.41 0.17 25.72
C GLY A 98 -20.78 -0.30 26.25
N ASP A 99 -21.72 -0.57 25.35
CA ASP A 99 -23.10 -1.01 25.62
C ASP A 99 -23.27 -2.53 25.42
N GLY A 100 -22.19 -3.25 25.08
CA GLY A 100 -22.21 -4.69 24.86
C GLY A 100 -22.64 -5.12 23.45
N VAL A 101 -22.78 -4.19 22.51
CA VAL A 101 -23.28 -4.42 21.15
C VAL A 101 -22.14 -4.39 20.13
N GLU A 102 -22.04 -5.42 19.30
CA GLU A 102 -21.15 -5.43 18.14
C GLU A 102 -21.94 -5.18 16.85
N ASN A 103 -21.39 -4.37 15.94
CA ASN A 103 -22.02 -4.08 14.66
C ASN A 103 -22.23 -5.36 13.83
N ARG A 104 -23.42 -5.51 13.22
CA ARG A 104 -23.76 -6.60 12.30
C ARG A 104 -22.75 -6.74 11.17
N THR A 105 -22.21 -5.64 10.66
CA THR A 105 -21.18 -5.67 9.60
C THR A 105 -19.89 -6.32 10.10
N SER A 106 -19.37 -5.90 11.26
CA SER A 106 -18.17 -6.53 11.87
C SER A 106 -18.38 -8.04 12.08
N ARG A 107 -19.55 -8.42 12.61
CA ARG A 107 -19.91 -9.82 12.84
C ARG A 107 -20.06 -10.63 11.56
N GLY A 108 -20.68 -10.06 10.54
CA GLY A 108 -20.81 -10.68 9.22
C GLY A 108 -19.44 -10.88 8.58
N THR A 109 -18.57 -9.88 8.65
CA THR A 109 -17.20 -9.96 8.14
C THR A 109 -16.38 -11.03 8.86
N ALA A 110 -16.53 -11.19 10.19
CA ALA A 110 -15.83 -12.24 10.93
C ALA A 110 -16.20 -13.65 10.45
N TRP A 111 -17.50 -13.93 10.31
CA TRP A 111 -17.98 -15.24 9.80
C TRP A 111 -17.60 -15.46 8.34
N PHE A 112 -17.72 -14.43 7.49
CA PHE A 112 -17.31 -14.50 6.10
C PHE A 112 -15.81 -14.80 5.98
N LEU A 113 -14.96 -14.09 6.74
CA LEU A 113 -13.52 -14.28 6.75
C LEU A 113 -13.16 -15.69 7.24
N ALA A 114 -13.80 -16.19 8.30
CA ALA A 114 -13.58 -17.55 8.77
C ALA A 114 -13.91 -18.58 7.68
N LEU A 115 -15.09 -18.50 7.06
CA LEU A 115 -15.47 -19.38 5.96
C LEU A 115 -14.49 -19.29 4.78
N PHE A 116 -14.13 -18.07 4.38
CA PHE A 116 -13.23 -17.81 3.25
C PHE A 116 -11.81 -18.32 3.52
N MET A 117 -11.33 -18.25 4.76
CA MET A 117 -10.05 -18.82 5.19
C MET A 117 -10.06 -20.35 5.03
N TRP A 118 -11.11 -21.03 5.50
CA TRP A 118 -11.22 -22.49 5.37
C TRP A 118 -11.39 -22.97 3.92
N ILE A 119 -12.09 -22.21 3.08
CA ILE A 119 -12.12 -22.44 1.63
C ILE A 119 -10.71 -22.32 1.04
N THR A 120 -9.94 -21.32 1.45
CA THR A 120 -8.58 -21.12 0.96
C THR A 120 -7.64 -22.26 1.38
N ILE A 121 -7.72 -22.69 2.64
CA ILE A 121 -6.99 -23.87 3.15
C ILE A 121 -7.34 -25.12 2.35
N PHE A 122 -8.63 -25.32 2.05
CA PHE A 122 -9.09 -26.45 1.24
C PHE A 122 -8.42 -26.46 -0.14
N PHE A 123 -8.46 -25.35 -0.88
CA PHE A 123 -7.82 -25.26 -2.21
C PHE A 123 -6.29 -25.40 -2.14
N GLY A 124 -5.63 -24.88 -1.11
CA GLY A 124 -4.20 -25.11 -0.90
C GLY A 124 -3.88 -26.58 -0.58
N GLY A 125 -4.75 -27.25 0.19
CA GLY A 125 -4.65 -28.69 0.48
C GLY A 125 -4.77 -29.56 -0.77
N LEU A 126 -5.63 -29.15 -1.72
CA LEU A 126 -5.72 -29.79 -3.03
C LEU A 126 -4.46 -29.55 -3.88
N ALA A 127 -3.96 -28.31 -3.90
CA ALA A 127 -2.78 -27.94 -4.69
C ALA A 127 -1.48 -28.59 -4.18
N SER A 128 -1.39 -28.87 -2.88
CA SER A 128 -0.24 -29.55 -2.26
C SER A 128 -0.31 -31.08 -2.33
N GLY A 129 -1.44 -31.67 -2.73
CA GLY A 129 -1.60 -33.12 -2.74
C GLY A 129 -1.64 -33.75 -1.35
N THR A 130 -2.09 -33.01 -0.33
CA THR A 130 -2.14 -33.50 1.06
C THR A 130 -2.90 -34.83 1.15
N SER A 131 -2.24 -35.86 1.69
CA SER A 131 -2.70 -37.26 1.64
C SER A 131 -4.10 -37.52 2.21
N VAL A 132 -4.58 -36.66 3.11
CA VAL A 132 -5.94 -36.75 3.70
C VAL A 132 -7.03 -36.43 2.67
N LEU A 133 -6.80 -35.44 1.79
CA LEU A 133 -7.77 -35.03 0.77
C LEU A 133 -7.69 -35.92 -0.48
N VAL A 134 -6.50 -36.38 -0.83
CA VAL A 134 -6.26 -37.21 -2.03
C VAL A 134 -6.80 -38.64 -1.90
N LYS A 135 -7.09 -39.13 -0.68
CA LYS A 135 -7.73 -40.45 -0.48
C LYS A 135 -9.15 -40.56 -1.05
N ASN A 136 -9.84 -39.45 -1.28
CA ASN A 136 -11.18 -39.47 -1.84
C ASN A 136 -11.14 -39.55 -3.38
N LYS A 137 -11.59 -40.68 -3.94
CA LYS A 137 -11.59 -40.93 -5.41
C LYS A 137 -12.24 -39.81 -6.24
N LYS A 138 -13.30 -39.17 -5.73
CA LYS A 138 -13.96 -38.05 -6.42
C LYS A 138 -13.07 -36.82 -6.48
N LEU A 139 -12.36 -36.55 -5.39
CA LEU A 139 -11.48 -35.39 -5.26
C LEU A 139 -10.19 -35.60 -6.06
N GLN A 140 -9.67 -36.82 -6.10
CA GLN A 140 -8.57 -37.20 -6.97
C GLN A 140 -8.91 -36.98 -8.45
N ALA A 141 -10.11 -37.41 -8.89
CA ALA A 141 -10.59 -37.16 -10.26
C ALA A 141 -10.77 -35.66 -10.58
N PHE A 142 -11.17 -34.87 -9.58
CA PHE A 142 -11.28 -33.41 -9.72
C PHE A 142 -9.92 -32.74 -9.85
N VAL A 143 -8.95 -33.12 -9.02
CA VAL A 143 -7.58 -32.59 -9.06
C VAL A 143 -6.91 -32.95 -10.39
N SER A 144 -7.04 -34.20 -10.84
CA SER A 144 -6.49 -34.62 -12.13
C SER A 144 -7.11 -33.90 -13.32
N ARG A 145 -8.43 -33.60 -13.27
CA ARG A 145 -9.12 -32.85 -14.32
C ARG A 145 -8.77 -31.36 -14.33
N THR A 146 -8.63 -30.75 -13.16
CA THR A 146 -8.37 -29.31 -13.02
C THR A 146 -6.91 -28.98 -13.27
N GLY A 147 -6.00 -29.85 -12.84
CA GLY A 147 -4.56 -29.67 -12.91
C GLY A 147 -4.00 -28.89 -11.70
N GLU A 148 -2.92 -29.39 -11.13
CA GLU A 148 -2.26 -28.85 -9.94
C GLU A 148 -1.84 -27.37 -10.10
N THR A 149 -1.35 -27.00 -11.28
CA THR A 149 -0.95 -25.62 -11.59
C THR A 149 -2.13 -24.64 -11.48
N LYS A 150 -3.32 -25.02 -11.95
CA LYS A 150 -4.51 -24.16 -11.87
C LYS A 150 -4.96 -24.01 -10.41
N LEU A 151 -4.92 -25.10 -9.64
CA LEU A 151 -5.24 -25.07 -8.22
C LEU A 151 -4.27 -24.18 -7.43
N ALA A 152 -2.98 -24.20 -7.77
CA ALA A 152 -1.99 -23.30 -7.17
C ALA A 152 -2.29 -21.82 -7.49
N TYR A 153 -2.71 -21.48 -8.72
CA TYR A 153 -3.13 -20.12 -9.06
C TYR A 153 -4.39 -19.69 -8.31
N VAL A 154 -5.37 -20.58 -8.17
CA VAL A 154 -6.57 -20.32 -7.35
C VAL A 154 -6.18 -20.07 -5.89
N HIS A 155 -5.31 -20.90 -5.31
CA HIS A 155 -4.85 -20.72 -3.93
C HIS A 155 -4.10 -19.40 -3.72
N ARG A 156 -3.25 -18.98 -4.66
CA ARG A 156 -2.59 -17.67 -4.65
C ARG A 156 -3.59 -16.52 -4.67
N ALA A 157 -4.57 -16.57 -5.57
CA ALA A 157 -5.61 -15.54 -5.69
C ALA A 157 -6.45 -15.44 -4.40
N LEU A 158 -6.90 -16.58 -3.86
CA LEU A 158 -7.65 -16.64 -2.61
C LEU A 158 -6.81 -16.11 -1.43
N SER A 159 -5.52 -16.46 -1.37
CA SER A 159 -4.61 -15.98 -0.31
C SER A 159 -4.40 -14.47 -0.36
N PHE A 160 -4.32 -13.88 -1.55
CA PHE A 160 -4.28 -12.42 -1.71
C PHE A 160 -5.60 -11.76 -1.29
N LEU A 161 -6.74 -12.31 -1.72
CA LEU A 161 -8.05 -11.80 -1.34
C LEU A 161 -8.27 -11.86 0.18
N LEU A 162 -7.75 -12.87 0.86
CA LEU A 162 -7.78 -12.95 2.32
C LEU A 162 -7.09 -11.78 3.00
N VAL A 163 -5.98 -11.28 2.45
CA VAL A 163 -5.31 -10.09 2.96
C VAL A 163 -6.24 -8.87 2.90
N LEU A 164 -6.96 -8.71 1.78
CA LEU A 164 -7.91 -7.60 1.61
C LEU A 164 -9.10 -7.70 2.59
N VAL A 165 -9.68 -8.89 2.75
CA VAL A 165 -10.78 -9.10 3.71
C VAL A 165 -10.29 -8.94 5.15
N GLY A 166 -9.06 -9.40 5.44
CA GLY A 166 -8.37 -9.22 6.70
C GLY A 166 -8.14 -7.74 7.05
N TRP A 167 -7.70 -6.95 6.07
CA TRP A 167 -7.58 -5.49 6.19
C TRP A 167 -8.91 -4.85 6.60
N VAL A 168 -10.00 -5.20 5.90
CA VAL A 168 -11.36 -4.72 6.25
C VAL A 168 -11.72 -5.10 7.69
N LYS A 169 -11.44 -6.35 8.11
CA LYS A 169 -11.76 -6.80 9.47
C LYS A 169 -10.96 -6.05 10.54
N VAL A 170 -9.67 -5.81 10.31
CA VAL A 170 -8.80 -5.04 11.22
C VAL A 170 -9.29 -3.61 11.35
N CYS A 171 -9.75 -2.99 10.27
CA CYS A 171 -10.29 -1.62 10.28
C CYS A 171 -11.67 -1.54 10.94
N LEU A 172 -12.52 -2.57 10.76
CA LEU A 172 -13.84 -2.63 11.40
C LEU A 172 -13.77 -2.93 12.90
N ALA A 173 -12.69 -3.55 13.40
CA ALA A 173 -12.58 -3.91 14.81
C ALA A 173 -12.59 -2.68 15.76
N PRO A 174 -11.79 -1.61 15.54
CA PRO A 174 -11.92 -0.37 16.32
C PRO A 174 -13.29 0.30 16.15
N VAL A 175 -13.82 0.33 14.93
CA VAL A 175 -15.16 0.88 14.64
C VAL A 175 -16.22 0.18 15.50
N ALA A 176 -16.19 -1.15 15.56
CA ALA A 176 -17.11 -1.93 16.39
C ALA A 176 -16.84 -1.74 17.89
N MET A 177 -15.58 -1.71 18.31
CA MET A 177 -15.15 -1.57 19.69
C MET A 177 -15.58 -0.25 20.34
N PHE A 178 -15.60 0.83 19.55
CA PHE A 178 -16.05 2.15 20.00
C PHE A 178 -17.51 2.45 19.66
N GLY A 179 -18.19 1.54 18.95
CA GLY A 179 -19.60 1.71 18.58
C GLY A 179 -19.83 2.75 17.48
N PHE A 180 -18.80 3.09 16.71
CA PHE A 180 -18.87 4.05 15.62
C PHE A 180 -19.70 3.54 14.43
N CYS A 181 -20.02 4.47 13.54
CA CYS A 181 -20.59 4.25 12.21
C CYS A 181 -22.01 3.68 12.24
N ARG A 182 -22.85 4.20 13.14
CA ARG A 182 -24.26 3.82 13.29
C ARG A 182 -25.20 4.93 12.83
N GLY A 183 -26.38 4.53 12.36
CA GLY A 183 -27.43 5.47 11.95
C GLY A 183 -26.92 6.47 10.92
N LYS A 184 -27.04 7.77 11.23
CA LYS A 184 -26.66 8.88 10.34
C LYS A 184 -25.16 8.96 9.99
N TYR A 185 -24.28 8.35 10.79
CA TYR A 185 -22.82 8.38 10.55
C TYR A 185 -22.33 7.27 9.60
N THR A 186 -23.20 6.27 9.32
CA THR A 186 -22.83 5.09 8.51
C THR A 186 -22.28 5.46 7.14
N GLY A 187 -22.93 6.39 6.42
CA GLY A 187 -22.51 6.79 5.08
C GLY A 187 -21.14 7.46 5.08
N GLN A 188 -20.92 8.42 5.99
CA GLN A 188 -19.63 9.10 6.15
C GLN A 188 -18.51 8.08 6.45
N CYS A 189 -18.73 7.17 7.40
CA CYS A 189 -17.75 6.16 7.76
C CYS A 189 -17.40 5.24 6.59
N LEU A 190 -18.40 4.80 5.81
CA LEU A 190 -18.16 3.97 4.63
C LEU A 190 -17.33 4.72 3.59
N ALA A 191 -17.68 5.98 3.32
CA ALA A 191 -16.92 6.84 2.42
C ALA A 191 -15.44 6.95 2.85
N HIS A 192 -15.18 7.26 4.13
CA HIS A 192 -13.82 7.39 4.67
C HIS A 192 -13.05 6.06 4.62
N GLY A 193 -13.68 4.96 5.03
CA GLY A 193 -13.08 3.64 5.05
C GLY A 193 -12.75 3.11 3.65
N ILE A 194 -13.70 3.21 2.71
CA ILE A 194 -13.58 2.66 1.35
C ILE A 194 -12.58 3.48 0.53
N MET A 195 -12.74 4.81 0.47
CA MET A 195 -11.84 5.65 -0.32
C MET A 195 -10.42 5.68 0.27
N GLY A 196 -10.30 5.72 1.61
CA GLY A 196 -8.98 5.70 2.24
C GLY A 196 -8.27 4.36 2.00
N SER A 197 -8.98 3.23 2.08
CA SER A 197 -8.43 1.92 1.74
C SER A 197 -8.08 1.80 0.26
N SER A 198 -8.81 2.44 -0.66
CA SER A 198 -8.50 2.41 -2.08
C SER A 198 -7.21 3.17 -2.42
N PHE A 199 -6.94 4.29 -1.75
CA PHE A 199 -5.64 4.97 -1.85
C PHE A 199 -4.48 4.11 -1.35
N ILE A 200 -4.66 3.38 -0.24
CA ILE A 200 -3.65 2.45 0.28
C ILE A 200 -3.40 1.30 -0.70
N LEU A 201 -4.47 0.70 -1.25
CA LEU A 201 -4.36 -0.35 -2.26
C LEU A 201 -3.66 0.15 -3.53
N TYR A 202 -3.97 1.39 -3.95
CA TYR A 202 -3.28 1.99 -5.08
C TYR A 202 -1.79 2.22 -4.78
N GLY A 203 -1.45 2.71 -3.59
CA GLY A 203 -0.07 2.80 -3.11
C GLY A 203 0.66 1.44 -3.09
N PHE A 204 -0.02 0.36 -2.71
CA PHE A 204 0.50 -1.00 -2.81
C PHE A 204 0.79 -1.41 -4.26
N ILE A 205 -0.17 -1.23 -5.18
CA ILE A 205 0.01 -1.59 -6.60
C ILE A 205 1.16 -0.79 -7.21
N TYR A 206 1.23 0.50 -6.92
CA TYR A 206 2.32 1.36 -7.35
C TYR A 206 3.66 0.83 -6.85
N THR A 207 3.77 0.56 -5.55
CA THR A 207 5.02 0.04 -4.94
C THR A 207 5.40 -1.31 -5.52
N MET A 208 4.43 -2.18 -5.80
CA MET A 208 4.64 -3.46 -6.45
C MET A 208 5.24 -3.28 -7.86
N VAL A 209 4.72 -2.34 -8.66
CA VAL A 209 5.27 -2.02 -9.99
C VAL A 209 6.70 -1.47 -9.88
N LEU A 210 7.01 -0.70 -8.83
CA LEU A 210 8.33 -0.12 -8.60
C LEU A 210 9.38 -1.15 -8.12
N VAL A 211 9.00 -2.04 -7.20
CA VAL A 211 9.95 -2.93 -6.51
C VAL A 211 10.15 -4.24 -7.30
N VAL A 212 9.09 -4.79 -7.90
CA VAL A 212 9.15 -6.10 -8.56
C VAL A 212 9.87 -5.99 -9.92
N PRO A 213 11.07 -6.57 -10.11
CA PRO A 213 11.93 -6.27 -11.27
C PRO A 213 11.32 -6.67 -12.62
N TRP A 214 10.64 -7.81 -12.70
CA TRP A 214 10.04 -8.28 -13.95
C TRP A 214 8.76 -7.52 -14.32
N ILE A 215 8.12 -6.81 -13.38
CA ILE A 215 7.02 -5.88 -13.69
C ILE A 215 7.61 -4.54 -14.11
N ARG A 216 8.54 -4.00 -13.30
CA ARG A 216 9.23 -2.74 -13.55
C ARG A 216 9.88 -2.72 -14.93
N ASN A 217 10.74 -3.70 -15.20
CA ASN A 217 11.57 -3.77 -16.40
C ASN A 217 10.86 -4.42 -17.60
N ALA A 218 9.57 -4.76 -17.47
CA ALA A 218 8.80 -5.38 -18.54
C ALA A 218 8.76 -4.47 -19.78
N ARG A 219 9.23 -4.96 -20.94
CA ARG A 219 9.12 -4.26 -22.22
C ARG A 219 7.77 -4.52 -22.87
N THR A 220 6.71 -4.13 -22.19
CA THR A 220 5.32 -4.32 -22.64
C THR A 220 4.77 -3.06 -23.31
N SER A 221 3.62 -3.21 -23.98
CA SER A 221 2.87 -2.09 -24.56
C SER A 221 2.18 -1.18 -23.53
N TYR A 222 2.18 -1.56 -22.26
CA TYR A 222 1.56 -0.81 -21.15
C TYR A 222 2.63 -0.32 -20.16
N THR A 223 2.60 0.97 -19.82
CA THR A 223 3.46 1.60 -18.80
C THR A 223 2.79 1.57 -17.43
N GLN A 224 3.50 1.97 -16.37
CA GLN A 224 2.87 2.19 -15.07
C GLN A 224 1.70 3.17 -15.18
N ASP A 225 1.88 4.28 -15.89
CA ASP A 225 0.83 5.29 -16.06
C ASP A 225 -0.40 4.73 -16.81
N TYR A 226 -0.22 3.73 -17.68
CA TYR A 226 -1.33 3.00 -18.33
C TYR A 226 -2.14 2.18 -17.33
N ILE A 227 -1.48 1.49 -16.40
CA ILE A 227 -2.12 0.73 -15.32
C ILE A 227 -2.86 1.70 -14.39
N ASP A 228 -2.19 2.77 -13.97
CA ASP A 228 -2.73 3.82 -13.10
C ASP A 228 -4.00 4.45 -13.72
N SER A 229 -3.96 4.74 -15.04
CA SER A 229 -5.10 5.30 -15.77
C SER A 229 -6.30 4.35 -15.81
N TRP A 230 -6.08 3.04 -15.94
CA TRP A 230 -7.16 2.05 -15.87
C TRP A 230 -7.76 1.92 -14.46
N ILE A 231 -6.90 1.89 -13.44
CA ILE A 231 -7.35 1.86 -12.04
C ILE A 231 -8.24 3.08 -11.76
N MET A 232 -7.78 4.27 -12.14
CA MET A 232 -8.56 5.50 -11.96
C MET A 232 -9.84 5.51 -12.79
N CYS A 233 -9.80 4.99 -14.02
CA CYS A 233 -10.96 4.91 -14.87
C CYS A 233 -12.07 4.03 -14.27
N ILE A 234 -11.71 2.79 -13.92
CA ILE A 234 -12.66 1.82 -13.36
C ILE A 234 -13.18 2.31 -12.00
N TRP A 235 -12.30 2.79 -11.12
CA TRP A 235 -12.69 3.32 -9.83
C TRP A 235 -13.59 4.56 -9.96
N GLY A 236 -13.27 5.47 -10.87
CA GLY A 236 -14.06 6.67 -11.14
C GLY A 236 -15.48 6.34 -11.60
N ILE A 237 -15.64 5.34 -12.48
CA ILE A 237 -16.95 4.86 -12.93
C ILE A 237 -17.75 4.33 -11.74
N VAL A 238 -17.16 3.44 -10.94
CA VAL A 238 -17.82 2.89 -9.75
C VAL A 238 -18.25 4.03 -8.83
N ASN A 239 -17.33 4.92 -8.45
CA ASN A 239 -17.60 6.03 -7.54
C ASN A 239 -18.72 6.94 -8.06
N THR A 240 -18.69 7.36 -9.33
CA THR A 240 -19.73 8.25 -9.92
C THR A 240 -21.13 7.66 -9.83
N PHE A 241 -21.26 6.34 -10.02
CA PHE A 241 -22.57 5.68 -10.10
C PHE A 241 -23.01 5.00 -8.81
N THR A 242 -22.14 4.87 -7.80
CA THR A 242 -22.50 4.26 -6.50
C THR A 242 -22.62 5.26 -5.36
N GLU A 243 -21.99 6.43 -5.44
CA GLU A 243 -21.95 7.40 -4.33
C GLU A 243 -23.33 8.02 -4.07
N HIS A 244 -24.06 8.39 -5.13
CA HIS A 244 -25.42 8.93 -5.02
C HIS A 244 -26.44 8.08 -5.76
N ARG A 245 -27.66 8.03 -5.23
CA ARG A 245 -28.80 7.36 -5.86
C ARG A 245 -29.49 8.33 -6.80
N TRP A 246 -28.89 8.49 -7.99
CA TRP A 246 -29.36 9.35 -9.07
C TRP A 246 -30.89 9.30 -9.25
N GLY A 247 -31.53 10.46 -9.16
CA GLY A 247 -32.97 10.65 -9.40
C GLY A 247 -33.91 10.07 -8.33
N ARG A 248 -33.40 9.47 -7.26
CA ARG A 248 -34.22 8.94 -6.15
C ARG A 248 -34.22 9.86 -4.93
N GLU A 249 -33.14 10.60 -4.73
CA GLU A 249 -32.91 11.42 -3.54
C GLU A 249 -32.37 12.80 -3.97
N GLY A 250 -32.68 13.84 -3.18
CA GLY A 250 -32.17 15.19 -3.40
C GLY A 250 -30.66 15.27 -3.17
N TRP A 251 -29.99 16.20 -3.83
CA TRP A 251 -28.54 16.37 -3.71
C TRP A 251 -28.20 17.27 -2.53
N ASN A 252 -27.21 16.86 -1.74
CA ASN A 252 -26.54 17.73 -0.78
C ASN A 252 -25.14 18.14 -1.29
N MET A 253 -24.50 19.10 -0.62
CA MET A 253 -23.17 19.62 -1.01
C MET A 253 -22.08 18.54 -1.04
N GLY A 254 -22.10 17.59 -0.08
CA GLY A 254 -21.16 16.48 -0.03
C GLY A 254 -21.33 15.53 -1.22
N ASP A 255 -22.57 15.23 -1.62
CA ASP A 255 -22.86 14.35 -2.77
C ASP A 255 -22.26 14.92 -4.06
N TYR A 256 -22.33 16.24 -4.26
CA TYR A 256 -21.69 16.91 -5.38
C TYR A 256 -20.17 16.77 -5.35
N GLN A 257 -19.54 17.02 -4.20
CA GLN A 257 -18.09 16.96 -4.05
C GLN A 257 -17.55 15.54 -4.32
N HIS A 258 -18.19 14.51 -3.76
CA HIS A 258 -17.75 13.13 -3.94
C HIS A 258 -18.05 12.60 -5.34
N THR A 259 -19.22 12.90 -5.91
CA THR A 259 -19.58 12.44 -7.27
C THR A 259 -18.70 13.12 -8.33
N ALA A 260 -18.43 14.42 -8.19
CA ALA A 260 -17.56 15.17 -9.10
C ALA A 260 -16.13 14.59 -9.14
N MET A 261 -15.63 14.12 -8.00
CA MET A 261 -14.35 13.43 -7.94
C MET A 261 -14.34 12.12 -8.75
N GLY A 262 -15.42 11.33 -8.67
CA GLY A 262 -15.57 10.15 -9.54
C GLY A 262 -15.54 10.52 -11.02
N ILE A 263 -16.23 11.60 -11.40
CA ILE A 263 -16.31 12.07 -12.79
C ILE A 263 -14.94 12.49 -13.30
N LEU A 264 -14.19 13.24 -12.50
CA LEU A 264 -12.81 13.59 -12.79
C LEU A 264 -11.95 12.34 -13.04
N TRP A 265 -12.11 11.32 -12.18
CA TRP A 265 -11.30 10.10 -12.24
C TRP A 265 -11.54 9.27 -13.50
N TRP A 266 -12.78 9.09 -13.93
CA TRP A 266 -13.01 8.29 -15.15
C TRP A 266 -12.76 9.07 -16.44
N CYS A 267 -13.11 10.36 -16.50
CA CYS A 267 -12.81 11.20 -17.64
C CYS A 267 -11.29 11.35 -17.84
N GLY A 268 -10.55 11.68 -16.77
CA GLY A 268 -9.09 11.76 -16.80
C GLY A 268 -8.44 10.41 -17.11
N GLY A 269 -8.97 9.33 -16.53
CA GLY A 269 -8.49 7.96 -16.78
C GLY A 269 -8.56 7.58 -18.26
N LEU A 270 -9.65 7.93 -18.97
CA LEU A 270 -9.78 7.70 -20.42
C LEU A 270 -8.69 8.44 -21.22
N VAL A 271 -8.39 9.70 -20.87
CA VAL A 271 -7.31 10.47 -21.51
C VAL A 271 -5.95 9.81 -21.22
N GLY A 272 -5.72 9.39 -19.99
CA GLY A 272 -4.50 8.69 -19.58
C GLY A 272 -4.29 7.39 -20.33
N ILE A 273 -5.33 6.57 -20.47
CA ILE A 273 -5.33 5.33 -21.27
C ILE A 273 -4.97 5.64 -22.72
N PHE A 274 -5.58 6.66 -23.32
CA PHE A 274 -5.35 7.01 -24.71
C PHE A 274 -3.92 7.48 -24.98
N LEU A 275 -3.35 8.31 -24.10
CA LEU A 275 -2.02 8.88 -24.25
C LEU A 275 -0.89 7.87 -23.97
N SER A 276 -1.11 6.93 -23.05
CA SER A 276 -0.12 5.93 -22.65
C SER A 276 -0.06 4.69 -23.58
N ARG A 277 -0.87 4.65 -24.65
CA ARG A 277 -0.85 3.58 -25.65
C ARG A 277 0.54 3.43 -26.30
N GLY A 278 0.92 2.19 -26.59
CA GLY A 278 2.20 1.88 -27.24
C GLY A 278 3.40 2.11 -26.31
N GLY A 279 3.21 2.03 -25.00
CA GLY A 279 4.28 2.14 -24.02
C GLY A 279 4.75 3.56 -23.73
N ARG A 280 3.95 4.58 -24.06
CA ARG A 280 4.26 6.00 -23.80
C ARG A 280 4.00 6.36 -22.33
N ARG A 281 4.75 7.33 -21.82
CA ARG A 281 4.54 7.92 -20.48
C ARG A 281 3.51 9.04 -20.55
N THR A 282 2.82 9.29 -19.45
CA THR A 282 1.88 10.42 -19.33
C THR A 282 1.75 10.90 -17.88
N PHE A 283 1.59 12.20 -17.70
CA PHE A 283 1.38 12.83 -16.40
C PHE A 283 -0.09 12.82 -15.95
N VAL A 284 -1.03 12.36 -16.79
CA VAL A 284 -2.48 12.49 -16.55
C VAL A 284 -2.92 11.89 -15.20
N PRO A 285 -2.55 10.64 -14.83
CA PRO A 285 -2.88 10.11 -13.51
C PRO A 285 -2.38 11.00 -12.36
N SER A 286 -1.22 11.62 -12.53
CA SER A 286 -0.62 12.48 -11.50
C SER A 286 -1.38 13.78 -11.34
N LEU A 287 -1.84 14.38 -12.45
CA LEU A 287 -2.71 15.56 -12.40
C LEU A 287 -4.03 15.27 -11.72
N MET A 288 -4.61 14.09 -11.97
CA MET A 288 -5.86 13.68 -11.32
C MET A 288 -5.69 13.59 -9.80
N ILE A 289 -4.58 13.04 -9.34
CA ILE A 289 -4.21 13.02 -7.90
C ILE A 289 -4.06 14.44 -7.35
N VAL A 290 -3.40 15.35 -8.08
CA VAL A 290 -3.26 16.76 -7.66
C VAL A 290 -4.61 17.44 -7.53
N PHE A 291 -5.48 17.34 -8.53
CA PHE A 291 -6.81 17.95 -8.48
C PHE A 291 -7.70 17.34 -7.39
N THR A 292 -7.55 16.04 -7.15
CA THR A 292 -8.22 15.36 -6.03
C THR A 292 -7.74 15.90 -4.70
N GLY A 293 -6.42 16.04 -4.51
CA GLY A 293 -5.86 16.61 -3.29
C GLY A 293 -6.28 18.06 -3.07
N TRP A 294 -6.33 18.88 -4.13
CA TRP A 294 -6.86 20.25 -4.04
C TRP A 294 -8.32 20.27 -3.60
N ALA A 295 -9.19 19.47 -4.24
CA ALA A 295 -10.61 19.40 -3.88
C ALA A 295 -10.81 18.97 -2.42
N MET A 296 -9.95 18.08 -1.91
CA MET A 296 -9.98 17.63 -0.52
C MET A 296 -9.41 18.64 0.46
N SER A 297 -8.46 19.49 0.02
CA SER A 297 -7.98 20.59 0.85
C SER A 297 -9.05 21.65 1.13
N GLU A 298 -10.01 21.79 0.20
CA GLU A 298 -11.17 22.69 0.32
C GLU A 298 -12.40 22.00 0.93
N HIS A 299 -12.28 20.75 1.38
CA HIS A 299 -13.41 19.98 1.87
C HIS A 299 -13.73 20.32 3.33
N THR A 300 -14.75 21.15 3.52
CA THR A 300 -15.22 21.55 4.84
C THR A 300 -16.04 20.46 5.52
N GLN A 301 -15.76 20.24 6.81
CA GLN A 301 -16.45 19.28 7.67
C GLN A 301 -17.12 20.00 8.83
N LYS A 302 -18.04 19.30 9.50
CA LYS A 302 -18.75 19.88 10.67
C LYS A 302 -17.82 20.17 11.84
N LEU A 303 -16.81 19.33 12.04
CA LEU A 303 -15.76 19.52 13.04
C LEU A 303 -14.57 20.25 12.42
N ILE A 304 -14.05 21.27 13.10
CA ILE A 304 -12.87 22.04 12.70
C ILE A 304 -11.65 21.13 12.63
N ILE A 305 -11.44 20.26 13.62
CA ILE A 305 -10.39 19.24 13.61
C ILE A 305 -10.47 18.36 12.35
N SER A 306 -11.67 17.98 11.95
CA SER A 306 -11.90 17.16 10.75
C SER A 306 -11.53 17.90 9.48
N THR A 307 -11.91 19.17 9.38
CA THR A 307 -11.53 20.04 8.25
C THR A 307 -10.00 20.17 8.17
N LYS A 308 -9.31 20.36 9.31
CA LYS A 308 -7.84 20.46 9.35
C LYS A 308 -7.14 19.16 8.96
N VAL A 309 -7.67 18.00 9.35
CA VAL A 309 -7.13 16.70 8.93
C VAL A 309 -7.36 16.45 7.43
N HIS A 310 -8.53 16.80 6.89
CA HIS A 310 -8.80 16.72 5.45
C HIS A 310 -7.89 17.64 4.64
N TYR A 311 -7.63 18.84 5.16
CA TYR A 311 -6.68 19.78 4.58
C TYR A 311 -5.28 19.18 4.45
N LEU A 312 -4.75 18.61 5.54
CA LEU A 312 -3.44 17.95 5.52
C LEU A 312 -3.43 16.74 4.57
N PHE A 313 -4.49 15.94 4.56
CA PHE A 313 -4.66 14.85 3.60
C PHE A 313 -4.58 15.34 2.14
N GLY A 314 -5.29 16.44 1.82
CA GLY A 314 -5.27 17.07 0.51
C GLY A 314 -3.87 17.53 0.10
N LEU A 315 -3.14 18.17 1.01
CA LEU A 315 -1.76 18.60 0.78
C LEU A 315 -0.83 17.41 0.51
N VAL A 316 -0.87 16.36 1.33
CA VAL A 316 -0.04 15.16 1.13
C VAL A 316 -0.35 14.51 -0.22
N LEU A 317 -1.62 14.49 -0.62
CA LEU A 317 -2.05 13.91 -1.89
C LEU A 317 -1.56 14.74 -3.08
N MET A 318 -1.69 16.08 -3.00
CA MET A 318 -1.12 17.00 -3.99
C MET A 318 0.39 16.84 -4.11
N CYS A 319 1.11 16.74 -2.99
CA CYS A 319 2.55 16.48 -2.98
C CYS A 319 2.89 15.16 -3.68
N GLY A 320 2.16 14.07 -3.41
CA GLY A 320 2.37 12.79 -4.07
C GLY A 320 2.21 12.87 -5.60
N GLY A 321 1.17 13.54 -6.08
CA GLY A 321 0.95 13.78 -7.50
C GLY A 321 2.05 14.65 -8.13
N ALA A 322 2.43 15.74 -7.47
CA ALA A 322 3.51 16.62 -7.93
C ALA A 322 4.86 15.91 -7.99
N LEU A 323 5.20 15.12 -6.98
CA LEU A 323 6.44 14.32 -6.94
C LEU A 323 6.48 13.31 -8.09
N ARG A 324 5.34 12.70 -8.44
CA ARG A 324 5.28 11.81 -9.61
C ARG A 324 5.48 12.56 -10.93
N ILE A 325 4.93 13.77 -11.09
CA ILE A 325 5.22 14.60 -12.27
C ILE A 325 6.73 14.89 -12.36
N VAL A 326 7.35 15.24 -11.23
CA VAL A 326 8.79 15.48 -11.16
C VAL A 326 9.59 14.23 -11.52
N GLU A 327 9.17 13.07 -11.02
CA GLU A 327 9.77 11.78 -11.35
C GLU A 327 9.72 11.51 -12.86
N ILE A 328 8.54 11.64 -13.49
CA ILE A 328 8.36 11.36 -14.91
C ILE A 328 9.18 12.33 -15.77
N ALA A 329 9.06 13.63 -15.51
CA ALA A 329 9.64 14.68 -16.34
C ALA A 329 11.16 14.80 -16.18
N PHE A 330 11.67 14.74 -14.95
CA PHE A 330 13.08 15.08 -14.67
C PHE A 330 13.94 13.87 -14.33
N LEU A 331 13.43 12.96 -13.49
CA LEU A 331 14.21 11.81 -13.05
C LEU A 331 14.27 10.72 -14.13
N LEU A 332 13.11 10.32 -14.65
CA LEU A 332 12.98 9.31 -15.69
C LEU A 332 13.13 9.90 -17.08
N ARG A 333 12.78 11.18 -17.30
CA ARG A 333 12.76 11.83 -18.62
C ARG A 333 11.98 10.99 -19.63
N ASP A 334 10.77 10.63 -19.25
CA ASP A 334 9.87 9.73 -19.98
C ASP A 334 10.41 8.30 -20.25
N LYS A 335 11.56 7.92 -19.68
CA LYS A 335 11.96 6.51 -19.65
C LYS A 335 11.03 5.70 -18.77
N ARG A 336 10.93 4.40 -19.02
CA ARG A 336 10.11 3.50 -18.21
C ARG A 336 10.69 3.32 -16.80
N THR A 337 12.00 3.11 -16.71
CA THR A 337 12.69 2.74 -15.48
C THR A 337 14.13 3.28 -15.49
N LEU A 338 14.76 3.30 -14.32
CA LEU A 338 16.21 3.39 -14.17
C LEU A 338 16.76 1.99 -13.86
N GLU A 339 18.09 1.85 -13.97
CA GLU A 339 18.79 0.61 -13.59
C GLU A 339 18.63 0.31 -12.10
N LYS A 340 18.80 1.35 -11.26
CA LYS A 340 18.63 1.29 -9.81
C LYS A 340 17.45 2.15 -9.37
N ILE A 341 16.64 1.62 -8.44
CA ILE A 341 15.57 2.40 -7.79
C ILE A 341 16.23 3.48 -6.94
N GLN A 342 15.81 4.72 -7.11
CA GLN A 342 16.25 5.83 -6.26
C GLN A 342 15.28 6.05 -5.10
N SER A 343 15.79 6.57 -3.97
CA SER A 343 15.00 6.89 -2.78
C SER A 343 13.79 7.78 -3.09
N PHE A 344 13.96 8.73 -4.03
CA PHE A 344 12.90 9.63 -4.47
C PHE A 344 11.65 8.91 -5.01
N GLN A 345 11.83 7.75 -5.66
CA GLN A 345 10.73 7.01 -6.30
C GLN A 345 9.79 6.35 -5.28
N TYR A 346 10.21 6.23 -4.02
CA TYR A 346 9.36 5.72 -2.94
C TYR A 346 8.44 6.80 -2.35
N LEU A 347 8.66 8.08 -2.64
CA LEU A 347 7.85 9.16 -2.07
C LEU A 347 6.42 9.21 -2.65
N PRO A 348 6.18 9.15 -3.98
CA PRO A 348 4.82 9.17 -4.50
C PRO A 348 3.91 8.05 -3.95
N PRO A 349 4.33 6.75 -3.93
CA PRO A 349 3.49 5.70 -3.35
C PRO A 349 3.33 5.85 -1.83
N PHE A 350 4.34 6.34 -1.11
CA PHE A 350 4.19 6.65 0.32
C PHE A 350 3.13 7.74 0.55
N CYS A 351 3.14 8.82 -0.23
CA CYS A 351 2.13 9.87 -0.14
C CYS A 351 0.71 9.32 -0.35
N LEU A 352 0.51 8.40 -1.31
CA LEU A 352 -0.78 7.73 -1.50
C LEU A 352 -1.22 6.93 -0.28
N VAL A 353 -0.32 6.12 0.30
CA VAL A 353 -0.62 5.35 1.52
C VAL A 353 -0.91 6.29 2.70
N CYS A 354 -0.10 7.32 2.89
CA CYS A 354 -0.26 8.32 3.95
C CYS A 354 -1.58 9.06 3.84
N SER A 355 -1.92 9.54 2.64
CA SER A 355 -3.21 10.17 2.34
C SER A 355 -4.37 9.22 2.63
N GLY A 356 -4.26 7.94 2.26
CA GLY A 356 -5.30 6.96 2.55
C GLY A 356 -5.52 6.74 4.05
N VAL A 357 -4.46 6.59 4.84
CA VAL A 357 -4.57 6.43 6.30
C VAL A 357 -5.12 7.69 6.97
N LEU A 358 -4.66 8.88 6.56
CA LEU A 358 -5.20 10.16 7.03
C LEU A 358 -6.70 10.27 6.75
N PHE A 359 -7.13 9.93 5.54
CA PHE A 359 -8.53 9.98 5.14
C PHE A 359 -9.41 9.01 5.95
N MET A 360 -8.96 7.77 6.17
CA MET A 360 -9.70 6.81 7.02
C MET A 360 -9.87 7.32 8.46
N SER A 361 -8.87 8.06 8.95
CA SER A 361 -8.83 8.57 10.32
C SER A 361 -9.70 9.81 10.54
N ALA A 362 -10.21 10.44 9.47
CA ALA A 362 -10.88 11.73 9.54
C ALA A 362 -12.41 11.64 9.74
N ASN A 363 -12.92 10.50 10.22
CA ASN A 363 -14.36 10.32 10.44
C ASN A 363 -14.82 11.06 11.72
N ALA A 364 -16.08 11.53 11.73
CA ALA A 364 -16.56 12.44 12.75
C ALA A 364 -16.55 11.86 14.17
N GLU A 365 -16.97 10.61 14.35
CA GLU A 365 -17.04 9.98 15.67
C GLU A 365 -15.65 9.67 16.25
N GLN A 366 -14.69 9.29 15.39
CA GLN A 366 -13.30 9.14 15.81
C GLN A 366 -12.68 10.46 16.21
N LEU A 367 -12.97 11.54 15.49
CA LEU A 367 -12.43 12.86 15.83
C LEU A 367 -13.08 13.48 17.06
N ASP A 368 -14.37 13.20 17.32
CA ASP A 368 -15.00 13.50 18.60
C ASP A 368 -14.27 12.80 19.76
N LEU A 369 -13.94 11.51 19.60
CA LEU A 369 -13.14 10.79 20.58
C LEU A 369 -11.77 11.45 20.81
N VAL A 370 -11.10 11.90 19.75
CA VAL A 370 -9.80 12.60 19.84
C VAL A 370 -9.93 13.91 20.63
N LEU A 371 -10.97 14.71 20.37
CA LEU A 371 -11.24 15.94 21.11
C LEU A 371 -11.51 15.65 22.59
N ARG A 372 -12.29 14.61 22.90
CA ARG A 372 -12.58 14.18 24.28
C ARG A 372 -11.35 13.67 25.04
N LEU A 373 -10.34 13.19 24.31
CA LEU A 373 -9.03 12.83 24.87
C LEU A 373 -8.10 14.03 25.05
N GLY A 374 -8.48 15.21 24.55
CA GLY A 374 -7.72 16.46 24.67
C GLY A 374 -6.58 16.62 23.67
N ALA A 375 -6.60 15.85 22.57
CA ALA A 375 -5.58 15.96 21.52
C ALA A 375 -6.02 16.96 20.44
N ASP A 376 -5.05 17.69 19.90
CA ASP A 376 -5.25 18.60 18.79
C ASP A 376 -5.02 17.93 17.43
N HIS A 377 -5.40 18.62 16.35
CA HIS A 377 -5.23 18.13 14.98
C HIS A 377 -3.77 17.80 14.62
N SER A 378 -2.79 18.56 15.13
CA SER A 378 -1.38 18.36 14.80
C SER A 378 -0.83 17.08 15.43
N SER A 379 -0.98 16.94 16.76
CA SER A 379 -0.50 15.75 17.48
C SER A 379 -1.20 14.48 16.98
N TYR A 380 -2.51 14.56 16.74
CA TYR A 380 -3.28 13.48 16.14
C TYR A 380 -2.74 13.09 14.76
N SER A 381 -2.52 14.07 13.88
CA SER A 381 -2.01 13.82 12.52
C SER A 381 -0.64 13.16 12.52
N LEU A 382 0.27 13.55 13.43
CA LEU A 382 1.59 12.92 13.55
C LEU A 382 1.50 11.43 13.94
N VAL A 383 0.57 11.08 14.83
CA VAL A 383 0.30 9.67 15.19
C VAL A 383 -0.21 8.89 13.98
N ILE A 384 -1.14 9.49 13.21
CA ILE A 384 -1.69 8.84 12.01
C ILE A 384 -0.64 8.68 10.91
N ILE A 385 0.21 9.69 10.67
CA ILE A 385 1.34 9.60 9.72
C ILE A 385 2.34 8.53 10.17
N SER A 386 2.60 8.40 11.48
CA SER A 386 3.43 7.32 12.02
C SER A 386 2.82 5.94 11.70
N GLY A 387 1.50 5.81 11.82
CA GLY A 387 0.77 4.63 11.35
C GLY A 387 0.93 4.37 9.86
N ALA A 388 0.90 5.41 9.03
CA ALA A 388 1.15 5.28 7.59
C ALA A 388 2.56 4.78 7.26
N PHE A 389 3.59 5.21 8.00
CA PHE A 389 4.94 4.65 7.88
C PHE A 389 4.96 3.15 8.18
N LEU A 390 4.25 2.70 9.22
CA LEU A 390 4.16 1.27 9.55
C LEU A 390 3.44 0.47 8.46
N VAL A 391 2.34 1.00 7.91
CA VAL A 391 1.62 0.35 6.79
C VAL A 391 2.52 0.27 5.55
N TYR A 392 3.22 1.35 5.22
CA TYR A 392 4.11 1.38 4.06
C TYR A 392 5.33 0.46 4.23
N LEU A 393 5.92 0.45 5.42
CA LEU A 393 6.96 -0.51 5.79
C LEU A 393 6.46 -1.95 5.61
N TRP A 394 5.25 -2.26 6.08
CA TRP A 394 4.68 -3.60 5.94
C TRP A 394 4.51 -4.02 4.48
N ILE A 395 4.05 -3.10 3.62
CA ILE A 395 3.96 -3.31 2.17
C ILE A 395 5.34 -3.68 1.60
N LEU A 396 6.38 -2.90 1.92
CA LEU A 396 7.74 -3.15 1.46
C LEU A 396 8.28 -4.49 1.96
N LEU A 397 8.09 -4.82 3.23
CA LEU A 397 8.51 -6.10 3.82
C LEU A 397 7.83 -7.29 3.13
N CYS A 398 6.54 -7.18 2.79
CA CYS A 398 5.82 -8.24 2.08
C CYS A 398 6.36 -8.45 0.67
N LEU A 399 6.64 -7.36 -0.06
CA LEU A 399 7.16 -7.40 -1.43
C LEU A 399 8.61 -7.91 -1.46
N GLU A 400 9.49 -7.37 -0.63
CA GLU A 400 10.89 -7.80 -0.51
C GLU A 400 10.99 -9.25 0.00
N GLY A 401 10.17 -9.61 1.00
CA GLY A 401 10.08 -10.99 1.49
C GLY A 401 9.64 -11.96 0.39
N TYR A 402 8.65 -11.57 -0.43
CA TYR A 402 8.26 -12.34 -1.61
C TYR A 402 9.41 -12.49 -2.61
N LEU A 403 10.11 -11.41 -2.95
CA LEU A 403 11.23 -11.43 -3.90
C LEU A 403 12.35 -12.35 -3.41
N HIS A 404 12.70 -12.26 -2.13
CA HIS A 404 13.72 -13.11 -1.53
C HIS A 404 13.34 -14.60 -1.62
N LEU A 405 12.10 -14.95 -1.26
CA LEU A 405 11.59 -16.32 -1.37
C LEU A 405 11.52 -16.82 -2.81
N ALA A 406 11.17 -15.96 -3.77
CA ALA A 406 11.11 -16.30 -5.18
C ALA A 406 12.51 -16.52 -5.79
N GLN A 407 13.50 -15.71 -5.40
CA GLN A 407 14.90 -15.87 -5.83
C GLN A 407 15.53 -17.15 -5.27
N MET A 408 15.28 -17.49 -4.00
CA MET A 408 15.72 -18.77 -3.43
C MET A 408 15.19 -19.97 -4.23
N ASN A 409 14.01 -19.85 -4.82
CA ASN A 409 13.44 -20.90 -5.66
C ASN A 409 14.16 -21.04 -7.03
N GLN A 410 14.75 -19.95 -7.56
CA GLN A 410 15.54 -19.97 -8.78
C GLN A 410 16.99 -20.43 -8.53
N ASN A 411 17.57 -20.07 -7.39
CA ASN A 411 18.94 -20.45 -7.02
C ASN A 411 19.08 -21.93 -6.61
N GLY A 412 17.97 -22.61 -6.32
CA GLY A 412 17.91 -24.01 -5.91
C GLY A 412 18.09 -25.08 -6.98
N LEU A 413 18.49 -24.74 -8.22
CA LEU A 413 18.80 -25.77 -9.23
C LEU A 413 19.96 -25.41 -10.18
N PHE A 414 20.29 -24.13 -10.43
CA PHE A 414 21.30 -23.78 -11.44
C PHE A 414 22.20 -22.55 -11.18
N PHE A 415 22.04 -21.81 -10.07
CA PHE A 415 22.83 -20.56 -9.88
C PHE A 415 24.09 -20.74 -9.01
N GLN A 416 24.27 -21.88 -8.34
CA GLN A 416 25.40 -22.10 -7.45
C GLN A 416 26.70 -22.51 -8.18
N TYR A 417 26.67 -22.71 -9.50
CA TYR A 417 27.87 -23.03 -10.29
C TYR A 417 28.51 -21.82 -10.98
N SER A 418 27.88 -20.63 -10.97
CA SER A 418 28.39 -19.44 -11.67
C SER A 418 29.08 -18.43 -10.75
N ASN A 419 28.87 -18.47 -9.43
CA ASN A 419 29.45 -17.50 -8.50
C ASN A 419 30.75 -17.97 -7.81
N VAL A 420 31.33 -19.11 -8.21
CA VAL A 420 32.61 -19.61 -7.66
C VAL A 420 33.81 -19.12 -8.49
N ASN A 421 33.60 -18.52 -9.66
CA ASN A 421 34.70 -18.04 -10.54
C ASN A 421 34.93 -16.52 -10.56
N ASP A 422 34.17 -15.73 -9.81
CA ASP A 422 34.33 -14.26 -9.76
C ASP A 422 34.82 -13.75 -8.39
N GLN A 423 35.60 -14.57 -7.69
CA GLN A 423 36.47 -14.10 -6.60
C GLN A 423 37.89 -13.85 -7.11
N ASN A 424 38.09 -12.69 -7.74
CA ASN A 424 39.39 -12.02 -7.77
C ASN A 424 39.14 -10.61 -7.17
N LEU A 425 39.42 -10.39 -5.89
CA LEU A 425 40.70 -9.85 -5.40
C LEU A 425 41.13 -8.58 -6.15
N GLU A 426 40.38 -7.49 -5.96
CA GLU A 426 40.94 -6.14 -5.94
C GLU A 426 40.82 -5.62 -4.50
N THR A 427 41.76 -6.03 -3.66
CA THR A 427 42.12 -5.26 -2.47
C THR A 427 43.21 -4.28 -2.89
N ASP A 428 42.87 -2.99 -2.88
CA ASP A 428 43.81 -1.87 -2.91
C ASP A 428 44.94 -2.13 -1.89
N PHE A 429 46.17 -2.23 -2.38
CA PHE A 429 47.37 -2.27 -1.56
C PHE A 429 48.19 -1.01 -1.87
N GLU A 430 48.10 -0.03 -0.98
CA GLU A 430 48.95 1.16 -0.95
C GLU A 430 50.43 0.74 -0.80
N LEU A 431 51.29 1.17 -1.71
CA LEU A 431 52.74 1.02 -1.59
C LEU A 431 53.33 2.30 -1.01
N ASP A 432 53.77 2.19 0.24
CA ASP A 432 54.49 3.21 1.00
C ASP A 432 55.94 3.34 0.49
N GLU A 433 56.40 4.57 0.28
CA GLU A 433 57.76 4.91 -0.13
C GLU A 433 58.73 4.65 1.04
N THR A 434 59.73 3.79 0.87
CA THR A 434 60.97 3.89 1.67
C THR A 434 62.25 3.56 0.87
N THR A 435 63.11 4.56 0.92
CA THR A 435 64.53 4.73 0.55
C THR A 435 65.49 3.53 0.52
N ALA A 436 66.39 3.63 -0.48
CA ALA A 436 67.84 3.35 -0.49
C ALA A 436 68.33 1.90 -0.66
N VAL A 437 69.06 1.66 -1.77
CA VAL A 437 70.52 1.38 -1.83
C VAL A 437 70.89 0.97 -3.28
N THR A 438 71.76 1.75 -3.93
CA THR A 438 72.54 1.40 -5.15
C THR A 438 73.73 0.50 -4.78
N PRO A 439 74.61 -0.05 -5.67
CA PRO A 439 74.75 0.08 -7.14
C PRO A 439 75.09 -1.23 -7.91
N ARG A 440 75.08 -1.23 -9.26
CA ARG A 440 76.29 -1.43 -10.11
C ARG A 440 76.01 -1.61 -11.60
N ASN A 441 76.89 -0.97 -12.37
CA ASN A 441 77.12 -0.99 -13.81
C ASN A 441 77.35 -2.37 -14.43
N SER A 442 76.84 -2.53 -15.66
CA SER A 442 77.54 -2.91 -16.90
C SER A 442 76.45 -3.07 -17.97
N GLY A 443 76.35 -2.31 -19.06
CA GLY A 443 77.37 -1.89 -20.02
C GLY A 443 77.11 -2.64 -21.35
N ILE A 444 77.15 -1.90 -22.48
CA ILE A 444 77.40 -2.38 -23.86
C ILE A 444 76.13 -2.85 -24.62
N THR A 445 75.48 -1.98 -25.41
CA THR A 445 75.67 -1.49 -26.81
C THR A 445 74.83 -2.23 -27.86
N ASP A 446 74.46 -1.44 -28.87
CA ASP A 446 74.19 -1.74 -30.28
C ASP A 446 72.71 -1.80 -30.73
N ASP A 447 72.30 -0.67 -31.31
CA ASP A 447 71.88 -0.50 -32.71
C ASP A 447 71.05 -1.62 -33.35
N LEU A 448 69.85 -1.27 -33.82
CA LEU A 448 69.58 -1.17 -35.27
C LEU A 448 68.15 -0.70 -35.56
N GLU A 449 68.08 0.30 -36.43
CA GLU A 449 66.91 0.75 -37.18
C GLU A 449 66.26 -0.39 -37.98
N LEU A 450 64.94 -0.36 -38.17
CA LEU A 450 64.31 -0.01 -39.47
C LEU A 450 62.81 -0.39 -39.49
N GLN A 451 62.04 0.62 -39.91
CA GLN A 451 60.66 0.64 -40.43
C GLN A 451 59.48 0.59 -39.47
#